data_AF-A0A968JTH2-F1
#
_entry.id   AF-A0A968JTH2-F1
#
_cell.length_a   1.000
_cell.length_b   1.000
_cell.length_c   1.000
_cell.angle_alpha   90.00
_cell.angle_beta   90.00
_cell.angle_gamma   90.00
#
_symmetry.space_group_name_H-M   'P 1'
#
loop_
_entity.id
_entity.type
_entity.pdbx_description
1 polymer ?
#
loop_
_entity_poly.entity_id
_entity_poly.type
_entity_poly.pdbx_seq_one_letter_code
_entity_poly.pdbx_strand_id
1 'polypeptide(L)'
;MVVKEYNKRYLFGCCSISSTNPAEGIAVYQYLKLAGHVHQTIQVNTKPGFECVSPLGIETVNEKNLPSVLLRYIQFGSKVCGYPALDKEFKSIDFLMLLDADDFDKIMLEKLAR
;
A
#
# COMPACT_ATOMS: atom_id res chain seq x y z
N MET A 1 -0.83 3.06 21.06
CA MET A 1 -0.71 2.23 19.86
C MET A 1 0.16 1.04 20.19
N VAL A 2 -0.26 -0.20 19.89
CA VAL A 2 0.43 -1.46 20.26
C VAL A 2 1.93 -1.42 19.93
N VAL A 3 2.29 -0.83 18.80
CA VAL A 3 3.68 -0.65 18.35
C VAL A 3 4.56 0.00 19.43
N LYS A 4 4.08 1.05 20.10
CA LYS A 4 4.82 1.75 21.16
C LYS A 4 4.86 1.01 22.49
N GLU A 5 3.78 0.31 22.82
CA GLU A 5 3.70 -0.51 24.04
C GLU A 5 4.81 -1.57 24.07
N TYR A 6 5.15 -2.12 22.90
CA TYR A 6 6.23 -3.09 22.73
C TYR A 6 7.57 -2.48 22.29
N ASN A 7 7.75 -1.16 22.44
CA ASN A 7 8.94 -0.41 22.03
C ASN A 7 9.39 -0.73 20.60
N LYS A 8 8.42 -0.85 19.68
CA LYS A 8 8.63 -0.98 18.25
C LYS A 8 8.39 0.36 17.58
N ARG A 9 9.02 0.55 16.43
CA ARG A 9 8.82 1.73 15.56
C ARG A 9 7.97 1.42 14.35
N TYR A 10 8.18 0.23 13.77
CA TYR A 10 7.53 -0.15 12.52
C TYR A 10 6.45 -1.20 12.74
N LEU A 11 5.33 -1.03 12.05
CA LEU A 11 4.33 -2.06 11.83
C LEU A 11 4.24 -2.32 10.33
N PHE A 12 4.20 -3.58 9.93
CA PHE A 12 4.00 -3.96 8.53
C PHE A 12 2.86 -4.95 8.41
N GLY A 13 2.25 -4.98 7.23
CA GLY A 13 1.14 -5.86 6.91
C GLY A 13 0.79 -5.79 5.44
N CYS A 14 -0.20 -6.57 5.02
CA CYS A 14 -0.72 -6.53 3.66
C CYS A 14 -2.02 -5.72 3.62
N CYS A 15 -2.15 -4.83 2.63
CA CYS A 15 -3.43 -4.31 2.21
C CYS A 15 -3.81 -4.94 0.88
N SER A 16 -4.91 -5.67 0.86
CA SER A 16 -5.37 -6.40 -0.33
C SER A 16 -6.54 -5.68 -0.99
N ILE A 17 -6.59 -5.73 -2.32
CA ILE A 17 -7.76 -5.35 -3.12
C ILE A 17 -8.36 -6.60 -3.75
N SER A 18 -9.69 -6.66 -3.83
CA SER A 18 -10.42 -7.82 -4.36
C SER A 18 -10.45 -7.80 -5.89
N SER A 19 -9.32 -8.14 -6.51
CA SER A 19 -9.16 -8.20 -7.96
C SER A 19 -8.23 -9.34 -8.36
N THR A 20 -8.39 -9.81 -9.61
CA THR A 20 -7.44 -10.73 -10.26
C THR A 20 -6.90 -10.16 -11.56
N ASN A 21 -7.19 -8.88 -11.87
CA ASN A 21 -6.69 -8.18 -13.04
C ASN A 21 -5.31 -7.56 -12.72
N PRO A 22 -4.20 -8.11 -13.24
CA PRO A 22 -2.87 -7.57 -12.94
C PRO A 22 -2.69 -6.11 -13.40
N ALA A 23 -3.43 -5.65 -14.42
CA ALA A 23 -3.38 -4.26 -14.86
C ALA A 23 -3.90 -3.29 -13.80
N GLU A 24 -4.95 -3.66 -13.08
CA GLU A 24 -5.52 -2.87 -11.98
C GLU A 24 -4.50 -2.73 -10.84
N GLY A 25 -3.83 -3.83 -10.46
CA GLY A 25 -2.78 -3.80 -9.44
C GLY A 25 -1.66 -2.83 -9.80
N ILE A 26 -1.15 -2.92 -11.03
CA ILE A 26 -0.10 -2.03 -11.54
C ILE A 26 -0.58 -0.57 -11.58
N ALA A 27 -1.81 -0.32 -12.01
CA ALA A 27 -2.40 1.01 -12.05
C ALA A 27 -2.49 1.65 -10.66
N VAL A 28 -2.98 0.90 -9.67
CA VAL A 28 -3.02 1.35 -8.26
C VAL A 28 -1.61 1.66 -7.76
N TYR A 29 -0.64 0.78 -7.99
CA TYR A 29 0.75 1.02 -7.56
C TYR A 29 1.32 2.31 -8.18
N GLN A 30 1.08 2.55 -9.47
CA GLN A 30 1.57 3.74 -10.15
C GLN A 30 0.92 5.02 -9.61
N TYR A 31 -0.39 5.00 -9.38
CA TYR A 31 -1.08 6.10 -8.72
C TYR A 31 -0.45 6.41 -7.36
N LEU A 32 -0.23 5.39 -6.52
CA LEU A 32 0.38 5.55 -5.20
C LEU A 32 1.82 6.05 -5.28
N LYS A 33 2.58 5.61 -6.28
CA LYS A 33 3.96 6.07 -6.52
C LYS A 33 3.98 7.55 -6.87
N LEU A 34 3.14 7.97 -7.80
CA LEU A 34 3.02 9.38 -8.21
C LEU A 34 2.54 10.28 -7.08
N ALA A 35 1.63 9.79 -6.23
CA ALA A 35 1.14 10.48 -5.05
C ALA A 35 2.11 10.46 -3.85
N GLY A 36 3.30 9.84 -3.98
CA GLY A 36 4.30 9.81 -2.90
C GLY A 36 3.97 8.85 -1.75
N HIS A 37 3.11 7.86 -1.99
CA HIS A 37 2.71 6.83 -1.02
C HIS A 37 3.52 5.52 -1.13
N VAL A 38 4.54 5.48 -1.98
CA VAL A 38 5.52 4.38 -2.04
C VAL A 38 6.76 4.75 -1.22
N HIS A 39 7.25 3.80 -0.44
CA HIS A 39 8.43 3.98 0.40
C HIS A 39 9.69 4.16 -0.45
N GLN A 40 10.52 5.16 -0.18
CA GLN A 40 11.62 5.51 -1.10
C GLN A 40 12.81 4.53 -1.06
N THR A 41 13.13 3.97 0.11
CA THR A 41 14.31 3.11 0.29
C THR A 41 13.98 1.62 0.44
N ILE A 42 12.93 1.28 1.18
CA ILE A 42 12.45 -0.09 1.35
C ILE A 42 11.58 -0.47 0.14
N GLN A 43 12.11 -1.35 -0.70
CA GLN A 43 11.41 -1.95 -1.84
C GLN A 43 11.61 -3.47 -1.82
N VAL A 44 10.50 -4.20 -1.82
CA VAL A 44 10.42 -5.65 -1.75
C VAL A 44 9.91 -6.17 -3.08
N ASN A 45 10.56 -7.20 -3.61
CA ASN A 45 10.13 -7.87 -4.83
C ASN A 45 9.05 -8.90 -4.51
N THR A 46 8.12 -9.08 -5.43
CA THR A 46 7.17 -10.19 -5.40
C THR A 46 7.91 -11.52 -5.53
N LYS A 47 7.34 -12.59 -4.96
CA LYS A 47 7.83 -13.94 -5.18
C LYS A 47 7.55 -14.38 -6.63
N PRO A 48 8.40 -15.25 -7.22
CA PRO A 48 8.13 -15.87 -8.51
C PRO A 48 6.72 -16.47 -8.58
N GLY A 49 5.95 -16.10 -9.60
CA GLY A 49 4.58 -16.57 -9.85
C GLY A 49 3.47 -15.67 -9.29
N PHE A 50 3.82 -14.66 -8.49
CA PHE A 50 2.88 -13.68 -7.92
C PHE A 50 2.99 -12.31 -8.60
N GLU A 51 3.75 -12.16 -9.67
CA GLU A 51 3.92 -10.87 -10.35
C GLU A 51 2.62 -10.41 -11.01
N CYS A 52 2.27 -9.14 -10.82
CA CYS A 52 1.30 -8.48 -11.69
C CYS A 52 1.95 -8.16 -13.05
N VAL A 53 1.87 -9.08 -14.01
CA VAL A 53 2.31 -8.87 -15.39
C VAL A 53 1.11 -8.46 -16.25
N SER A 54 1.13 -7.22 -16.77
CA SER A 54 0.14 -6.77 -17.76
C SER A 54 0.85 -6.36 -19.06
N PRO A 55 0.58 -7.04 -20.20
CA PRO A 55 1.04 -6.60 -21.51
C PRO A 55 0.17 -5.47 -22.09
N LEU A 56 -1.02 -5.26 -21.53
CA LEU A 56 -1.95 -4.19 -21.91
C LEU A 56 -1.65 -2.92 -21.10
N GLY A 57 -1.91 -1.77 -21.72
CA GLY A 57 -1.65 -0.45 -21.16
C GLY A 57 -2.22 -0.28 -19.75
N ILE A 58 -1.62 0.64 -19.01
CA ILE A 58 -1.98 0.91 -17.62
C ILE A 58 -3.39 1.50 -17.57
N GLU A 59 -4.30 0.87 -16.81
CA GLU A 59 -5.60 1.45 -16.49
C GLU A 59 -5.42 2.76 -15.71
N THR A 60 -6.20 3.79 -16.01
CA THR A 60 -6.14 5.03 -15.24
C THR A 60 -6.94 4.88 -13.95
N VAL A 61 -6.25 4.80 -12.82
CA VAL A 61 -6.84 4.81 -11.47
C VAL A 61 -6.80 6.23 -10.91
N ASN A 62 -7.90 6.66 -10.28
CA ASN A 62 -7.94 7.85 -9.44
C ASN A 62 -8.33 7.51 -8.00
N GLU A 63 -8.24 8.47 -7.09
CA GLU A 63 -8.53 8.26 -5.66
C GLU A 63 -9.91 7.63 -5.40
N LYS A 64 -10.93 7.97 -6.19
CA LYS A 64 -12.30 7.45 -6.03
C LYS A 64 -12.41 5.96 -6.37
N ASN A 65 -11.45 5.43 -7.12
CA ASN A 65 -11.38 4.01 -7.47
C ASN A 65 -10.63 3.19 -6.40
N LEU A 66 -9.94 3.82 -5.46
CA LEU A 66 -9.19 3.10 -4.44
C LEU A 66 -10.13 2.54 -3.35
N PRO A 67 -9.91 1.30 -2.89
CA PRO A 67 -10.64 0.77 -1.75
C PRO A 67 -10.45 1.63 -0.50
N SER A 68 -11.55 1.84 0.24
CA SER A 68 -11.57 2.66 1.45
C SER A 68 -10.56 2.21 2.51
N VAL A 69 -10.31 0.90 2.59
CA VAL A 69 -9.30 0.32 3.47
C VAL A 69 -7.91 0.85 3.10
N LEU A 70 -7.51 0.76 1.84
CA LEU A 70 -6.21 1.24 1.35
C LEU A 70 -6.04 2.75 1.62
N LEU A 71 -7.08 3.54 1.34
CA LEU A 71 -7.09 4.97 1.64
C LEU A 71 -6.82 5.24 3.12
N ARG A 72 -7.39 4.42 4.02
CA ARG A 72 -7.19 4.59 5.46
C ARG A 72 -5.75 4.29 5.90
N TYR A 73 -5.11 3.27 5.34
CA TYR A 73 -3.68 3.03 5.57
C TYR A 73 -2.83 4.22 5.17
N ILE A 74 -3.11 4.81 4.00
CA ILE A 74 -2.42 5.99 3.47
C ILE A 74 -2.64 7.22 4.34
N GLN A 75 -3.88 7.46 4.77
CA GLN A 75 -4.24 8.57 5.67
C GLN A 75 -3.55 8.49 7.03
N PHE A 76 -3.11 7.31 7.44
CA PHE A 76 -2.34 7.08 8.66
C PHE A 76 -0.82 7.17 8.42
N GLY A 77 -0.38 7.45 7.19
CA GLY A 77 1.02 7.59 6.84
C GLY A 77 1.69 6.31 6.37
N SER A 78 0.93 5.21 6.21
CA SER A 78 1.51 3.96 5.71
C SER A 78 2.02 4.13 4.28
N LYS A 79 3.12 3.45 3.97
CA LYS A 79 3.76 3.44 2.65
C LYS A 79 3.76 2.04 2.04
N VAL A 80 3.53 1.97 0.74
CA VAL A 80 3.70 0.72 -0.04
C VAL A 80 5.18 0.44 -0.21
N CYS A 81 5.60 -0.80 0.05
CA CYS A 81 7.01 -1.20 0.08
C CYS A 81 7.41 -2.11 -1.08
N GLY A 82 6.79 -1.99 -2.25
CA GLY A 82 7.15 -2.82 -3.41
C GLY A 82 6.04 -2.91 -4.45
N TYR A 83 6.29 -3.68 -5.50
CA TYR A 83 5.28 -3.99 -6.50
C TYR A 83 4.15 -4.85 -5.91
N PRO A 84 2.92 -4.73 -6.45
CA PRO A 84 1.78 -5.52 -6.01
C PRO A 84 1.96 -7.02 -6.36
N ALA A 85 1.46 -7.89 -5.49
CA ALA A 85 1.44 -9.33 -5.69
C ALA A 85 0.04 -9.81 -6.08
N LEU A 86 -0.08 -10.57 -7.17
CA LEU A 86 -1.32 -11.23 -7.58
C LEU A 86 -1.46 -12.57 -6.85
N ASP A 87 -2.36 -12.63 -5.88
CA ASP A 87 -2.73 -13.87 -5.20
C ASP A 87 -3.97 -14.48 -5.85
N LYS A 88 -3.74 -15.51 -6.67
CA LYS A 88 -4.81 -16.21 -7.40
C LYS A 88 -5.65 -17.12 -6.51
N GLU A 89 -5.11 -17.59 -5.39
CA GLU A 89 -5.80 -18.46 -4.44
C GLU A 89 -6.85 -17.66 -3.67
N PHE A 90 -6.46 -16.49 -3.17
CA PHE A 90 -7.34 -15.57 -2.45
C PHE A 90 -8.11 -14.61 -3.35
N LYS A 91 -7.84 -14.63 -4.66
CA LYS A 91 -8.43 -13.74 -5.68
C LYS A 91 -8.23 -12.26 -5.33
N SER A 92 -7.02 -11.93 -4.89
CA SER A 92 -6.65 -10.60 -4.45
C SER A 92 -5.38 -10.11 -5.12
N ILE A 93 -5.20 -8.79 -5.06
CA ILE A 93 -3.92 -8.15 -5.32
C ILE A 93 -3.46 -7.49 -4.01
N ASP A 94 -2.25 -7.85 -3.61
CA ASP A 94 -1.70 -7.61 -2.29
C ASP A 94 -0.60 -6.55 -2.35
N PHE A 95 -0.71 -5.55 -1.47
CA PHE A 95 0.25 -4.47 -1.31
C PHE A 95 0.91 -4.58 0.06
N LEU A 96 2.22 -4.77 0.10
CA LEU A 96 2.97 -4.73 1.36
C LEU A 96 3.03 -3.29 1.87
N MET A 97 2.44 -3.05 3.05
CA MET A 97 2.37 -1.77 3.72
C MET A 97 3.32 -1.71 4.90
N LEU A 98 3.93 -0.55 5.12
CA LEU A 98 4.75 -0.22 6.29
C LEU A 98 4.24 1.07 6.91
N LEU A 99 4.03 1.05 8.22
CA LEU A 99 3.69 2.20 9.04
C LEU A 99 4.86 2.50 9.98
N ASP A 100 5.36 3.74 9.93
CA ASP A 100 6.30 4.28 10.91
C ASP A 100 5.50 4.98 12.02
N ALA A 101 5.68 4.53 13.27
CA ALA A 101 4.96 5.07 14.41
C ALA A 101 5.27 6.55 14.68
N ASP A 102 6.48 6.99 14.36
CA ASP A 102 6.89 8.38 14.60
C ASP A 102 6.18 9.31 13.61
N ASP A 103 6.11 8.91 12.33
CA ASP A 103 5.36 9.63 11.30
C ASP A 103 3.85 9.62 11.59
N PHE A 104 3.33 8.48 12.06
CA PHE A 104 1.93 8.36 12.46
C PHE A 104 1.56 9.39 13.54
N ASP A 105 2.35 9.51 14.61
CA ASP A 105 2.08 10.48 15.66
C ASP A 105 2.07 11.90 15.13
N LYS A 106 3.04 12.25 14.29
CA LYS A 106 3.13 13.57 13.67
C LYS A 106 1.86 13.90 12.89
N ILE A 107 1.42 12.96 12.04
CA ILE A 107 0.18 13.10 11.25
C ILE A 107 -1.04 13.26 12.17
N MET A 108 -1.12 12.49 13.26
CA MET A 108 -2.25 12.56 14.19
C MET A 108 -2.28 13.87 14.97
N LEU A 109 -1.13 14.36 15.42
CA LEU A 109 -1.02 15.66 16.08
C LEU A 109 -1.44 16.80 15.14
N GLU A 110 -0.98 16.78 13.88
CA GLU A 110 -1.39 17.77 12.87
C GLU A 110 -2.89 17.74 12.59
N LYS A 111 -3.52 16.56 12.65
CA LYS A 111 -4.98 16.40 12.48
C LYS A 111 -5.78 16.89 13.68
N LEU A 112 -5.28 16.71 14.90
CA LEU A 112 -5.93 17.19 16.13
C LEU A 112 -5.83 18.70 16.31
N ALA A 113 -4.84 19.33 15.67
CA ALA A 113 -4.63 20.78 15.71
C ALA A 113 -5.50 21.56 14.70
N ARG A 114 -6.33 20.88 13.91
CA ARG A 114 -7.27 21.47 12.93
C ARG A 114 -8.70 21.36 13.44
#